data_AF-N8YJG8-F1
#
_entry.id   AF-N8YJG8-F1
#
_cell.length_a   1.000
_cell.length_b   1.000
_cell.length_c   1.000
_cell.angle_alpha   90.00
_cell.angle_beta   90.00
_cell.angle_gamma   90.00
#
_symmetry.space_group_name_H-M   'P 1'
#
loop_
_entity.id
_entity.type
_entity.pdbx_description
1 polymer ?
#
loop_
_entity_poly.entity_id
_entity_poly.type
_entity_poly.pdbx_seq_one_letter_code
_entity_poly.pdbx_strand_id
1 'polypeptide(L)'
;MDIDGFLSATALSGVVYDIMKTSATLTLDNLKQKLKGWIIDEVTAQQLVNNINEIPQVDELNERALTKRFEQNETLMELLQTIKVDQSVKQVIQNHSGSGDNVAGDKNVNYKSDK
;
A
#
# COMPACT_ATOMS: atom_id res chain seq x y z
N MET A 1 15.86 -6.99 -10.86
CA MET A 1 14.42 -7.16 -11.13
C MET A 1 13.74 -6.06 -10.34
N ASP A 2 13.38 -4.97 -11.02
CA ASP A 2 12.68 -3.88 -10.37
C ASP A 2 11.37 -4.42 -9.81
N ILE A 3 11.27 -4.44 -8.47
CA ILE A 3 10.03 -4.75 -7.77
C ILE A 3 9.19 -3.47 -7.80
N ASP A 4 8.83 -3.03 -9.01
CA ASP A 4 7.78 -2.03 -9.19
C ASP A 4 6.46 -2.71 -8.82
N GLY A 5 6.14 -2.67 -7.54
CA GLY A 5 4.88 -3.18 -7.02
C GLY A 5 3.74 -2.27 -7.48
N PHE A 6 2.77 -2.86 -8.17
CA PHE A 6 1.49 -2.22 -8.50
C PHE A 6 0.46 -2.44 -7.39
N LEU A 7 -0.58 -1.61 -7.37
CA LEU A 7 -1.66 -1.77 -6.40
C LEU A 7 -2.45 -3.03 -6.71
N SER A 8 -2.45 -4.01 -5.82
CA SER A 8 -3.18 -5.26 -6.04
C SER A 8 -4.66 -5.12 -5.71
N ALA A 9 -5.49 -5.99 -6.32
CA ALA A 9 -6.92 -6.08 -5.98
C ALA A 9 -7.14 -6.37 -4.48
N THR A 10 -6.26 -7.18 -3.87
CA THR A 10 -6.27 -7.46 -2.42
C THR A 10 -5.98 -6.22 -1.57
N ALA A 11 -5.01 -5.40 -1.97
CA ALA A 11 -4.69 -4.17 -1.25
C ALA A 11 -5.83 -3.15 -1.39
N LEU A 12 -6.38 -2.99 -2.60
CA LEU A 12 -7.52 -2.11 -2.84
C LEU A 12 -8.78 -2.59 -2.09
N SER A 13 -9.06 -3.90 -2.06
CA SER A 13 -10.26 -4.43 -1.39
C SER A 13 -10.24 -4.19 0.12
N GLY A 14 -9.07 -4.32 0.75
CA GLY A 14 -8.90 -3.96 2.16
C GLY A 14 -9.19 -2.48 2.40
N VAL A 15 -8.66 -1.58 1.56
CA VAL A 15 -8.91 -0.14 1.64
C VAL A 15 -10.40 0.19 1.48
N VAL A 16 -11.06 -0.40 0.48
CA VAL A 16 -12.49 -0.17 0.21
C VAL A 16 -13.34 -0.69 1.36
N TYR A 17 -13.08 -1.90 1.84
CA TYR A 17 -13.79 -2.48 2.98
C TYR A 17 -13.65 -1.61 4.24
N ASP A 18 -12.45 -1.11 4.52
CA ASP A 18 -12.18 -0.20 5.63
C ASP A 18 -13.03 1.07 5.58
N ILE A 19 -13.21 1.65 4.38
CA ILE A 19 -14.03 2.83 4.16
C ILE A 19 -15.51 2.49 4.40
N MET A 20 -16.01 1.45 3.73
CA MET A 20 -17.43 1.06 3.80
C MET A 20 -17.86 0.64 5.20
N LYS A 21 -16.97 -0.02 5.97
CA LYS A 21 -17.23 -0.44 7.35
C LYS A 21 -17.54 0.74 8.28
N THR A 22 -17.08 1.94 7.96
CA THR A 22 -17.41 3.16 8.71
C THR A 22 -18.75 3.79 8.32
N SER A 23 -19.58 3.06 7.56
CA SER A 23 -20.83 3.53 6.94
C SER A 23 -20.62 4.74 6.01
N ALA A 24 -19.39 4.90 5.49
CA ALA A 24 -19.04 5.96 4.57
C ALA A 24 -19.16 5.44 3.13
N THR A 25 -19.78 6.25 2.25
CA THR A 25 -19.69 6.05 0.80
C THR A 25 -18.24 6.22 0.35
N LEU A 26 -17.79 5.42 -0.62
CA LEU A 26 -16.49 5.63 -1.24
C LEU A 26 -16.49 6.94 -2.03
N THR A 27 -15.54 7.82 -1.72
CA THR A 27 -15.36 9.12 -2.36
C THR A 27 -13.91 9.27 -2.82
N LEU A 28 -13.65 10.22 -3.70
CA LEU A 28 -12.28 10.53 -4.14
C LEU A 28 -11.38 10.88 -2.95
N ASP A 29 -11.88 11.70 -2.02
CA ASP A 29 -11.10 12.19 -0.89
C ASP A 29 -10.70 11.07 0.08
N ASN A 30 -11.65 10.20 0.46
CA ASN A 30 -11.36 9.13 1.40
C ASN A 30 -10.49 8.02 0.77
N LEU A 31 -10.63 7.77 -0.54
CA LEU A 31 -9.75 6.88 -1.27
C LEU A 31 -8.31 7.42 -1.29
N LYS A 32 -8.11 8.69 -1.70
CA LYS A 32 -6.79 9.34 -1.72
C LYS A 32 -6.17 9.40 -0.33
N GLN A 33 -6.96 9.61 0.71
CA GLN A 33 -6.47 9.61 2.09
C GLN A 33 -5.92 8.25 2.51
N LYS A 34 -6.58 7.15 2.13
CA LYS A 34 -6.13 5.79 2.43
C LYS A 34 -4.96 5.35 1.54
N LEU A 35 -4.85 5.88 0.32
CA LEU A 35 -3.81 5.57 -0.65
C LEU A 35 -2.61 6.53 -0.63
N LYS A 36 -2.36 7.28 0.45
CA LYS A 36 -1.24 8.25 0.56
C LYS A 36 0.18 7.69 0.30
N GLY A 37 0.36 6.37 0.28
CA GLY A 37 1.63 5.71 -0.07
C GLY A 37 1.73 5.26 -1.54
N TRP A 38 0.76 5.63 -2.38
CA TRP A 38 0.68 5.25 -3.78
C TRP A 38 0.73 6.49 -4.68
N ILE A 39 1.43 6.34 -5.80
CA ILE A 39 1.45 7.33 -6.88
C ILE A 39 0.22 7.09 -7.73
N ILE A 40 -0.83 7.86 -7.46
CA ILE A 40 -2.10 7.81 -8.19
C ILE A 40 -2.48 9.22 -8.64
N ASP A 41 -2.71 9.40 -9.94
CA ASP A 41 -3.23 10.66 -10.46
C ASP A 41 -4.73 10.80 -10.20
N GLU A 42 -5.22 12.03 -10.30
CA GLU A 42 -6.61 12.36 -9.95
C GLU A 42 -7.63 11.71 -10.89
N VAL A 43 -7.30 11.55 -12.17
CA VAL A 43 -8.19 10.93 -13.16
C VAL A 43 -8.32 9.44 -12.85
N THR A 44 -7.21 8.75 -12.64
CA THR A 44 -7.19 7.33 -12.25
C THR A 44 -7.92 7.10 -10.92
N ALA A 45 -7.68 7.95 -9.91
CA ALA A 45 -8.38 7.87 -8.63
C ALA A 45 -9.90 8.04 -8.78
N GLN A 46 -10.35 8.99 -9.60
CA GLN A 46 -11.78 9.20 -9.83
C GLN A 46 -12.39 8.03 -10.61
N GLN A 47 -11.67 7.46 -11.58
CA GLN A 47 -12.13 6.29 -12.32
C GLN A 47 -12.29 5.06 -11.41
N LEU A 48 -11.37 4.85 -10.46
CA LEU A 48 -11.52 3.79 -9.45
C LEU A 48 -12.80 3.99 -8.62
N VAL A 49 -13.03 5.19 -8.09
CA VAL A 49 -14.22 5.49 -7.29
C VAL A 49 -15.49 5.19 -8.07
N ASN A 50 -15.57 5.63 -9.32
CA ASN A 50 -16.73 5.42 -10.17
C ASN A 50 -16.97 3.92 -10.41
N ASN A 51 -15.95 3.18 -10.87
CA ASN A 51 -16.05 1.75 -11.15
C ASN A 51 -16.42 0.93 -9.91
N ILE A 52 -15.89 1.29 -8.74
CA ILE A 52 -16.18 0.57 -7.48
C ILE A 52 -17.61 0.86 -7.03
N ASN A 53 -18.08 2.10 -7.12
CA ASN A 53 -19.45 2.47 -6.74
C ASN A 53 -20.51 1.91 -7.69
N GLU A 54 -20.15 1.50 -8.90
CA GLU A 54 -21.05 0.78 -9.83
C GLU A 54 -21.25 -0.69 -9.46
N ILE A 55 -20.45 -1.24 -8.54
CA ILE A 55 -20.61 -2.62 -8.08
C ILE A 55 -21.89 -2.72 -7.22
N PRO A 56 -22.84 -3.61 -7.57
CA PRO A 56 -24.06 -3.78 -6.78
C PRO A 56 -23.76 -4.22 -5.35
N GLN A 57 -24.37 -3.54 -4.37
CA GLN A 57 -24.25 -3.85 -2.94
C GLN A 57 -22.80 -3.88 -2.45
N VAL A 58 -21.94 -3.03 -3.02
CA VAL A 58 -20.51 -2.99 -2.71
C VAL A 58 -20.20 -2.80 -1.22
N ASP A 59 -21.08 -2.10 -0.51
CA ASP A 59 -21.03 -1.83 0.93
C ASP A 59 -21.40 -3.04 1.80
N GLU A 60 -22.13 -4.03 1.24
CA GLU A 60 -22.47 -5.28 1.92
C GLU A 60 -21.39 -6.37 1.71
N LEU A 61 -20.44 -6.14 0.80
CA LEU A 61 -19.39 -7.12 0.47
C LEU A 61 -18.27 -7.13 1.51
N ASN A 62 -17.83 -8.34 1.87
CA ASN A 62 -16.60 -8.53 2.63
C ASN A 62 -15.35 -8.39 1.72
N GLU A 63 -14.17 -8.22 2.32
CA GLU A 63 -12.89 -8.07 1.61
C GLU A 63 -12.67 -9.13 0.54
N ARG A 64 -12.95 -10.41 0.85
CA ARG A 64 -12.75 -11.51 -0.10
C ARG A 64 -13.70 -11.42 -1.29
N ALA A 65 -14.94 -11.03 -1.07
CA ALA A 65 -15.91 -10.82 -2.13
C ALA A 65 -15.52 -9.62 -3.01
N LEU A 66 -15.07 -8.52 -2.40
CA LEU A 66 -14.53 -7.36 -3.11
C LEU A 66 -13.33 -7.73 -3.98
N THR A 67 -12.34 -8.45 -3.45
CA THR A 67 -11.19 -8.91 -4.24
C THR A 67 -11.62 -9.66 -5.49
N LYS A 68 -12.54 -10.64 -5.34
CA LYS A 68 -13.07 -11.39 -6.49
C LYS A 68 -13.77 -10.49 -7.50
N ARG A 69 -14.56 -9.51 -7.05
CA ARG A 69 -15.24 -8.57 -7.94
C ARG A 69 -14.25 -7.68 -8.69
N PHE A 70 -13.18 -7.25 -8.04
CA PHE A 70 -12.13 -6.44 -8.65
C PHE A 70 -11.33 -7.24 -9.68
N GLU A 71 -10.95 -8.47 -9.36
CA GLU A 71 -10.24 -9.38 -10.28
C GLU A 71 -11.09 -9.75 -11.51
N GLN A 72 -12.43 -9.73 -11.39
CA GLN A 72 -13.37 -9.98 -12.49
C GLN A 72 -13.67 -8.73 -13.32
N ASN A 73 -13.25 -7.54 -12.87
CA ASN A 73 -13.47 -6.29 -13.57
C ASN A 73 -12.16 -5.90 -14.29
N GLU A 74 -12.13 -6.14 -15.61
CA GLU A 74 -10.96 -5.86 -16.45
C GLU A 74 -10.52 -4.39 -16.37
N THR A 75 -11.46 -3.45 -16.40
CA THR A 75 -11.19 -2.01 -16.29
C THR A 75 -10.53 -1.66 -14.95
N LEU A 76 -11.01 -2.23 -13.84
CA LEU A 76 -10.37 -2.03 -12.53
C LEU A 76 -8.95 -2.59 -12.54
N MET A 77 -8.74 -3.79 -13.09
CA MET A 77 -7.42 -4.40 -13.14
C MET A 77 -6.43 -3.59 -14.00
N GLU A 78 -6.87 -3.01 -15.11
CA GLU A 78 -6.06 -2.11 -15.94
C GLU A 78 -5.68 -0.84 -15.18
N LEU A 79 -6.63 -0.20 -14.48
CA LEU A 79 -6.34 0.97 -13.63
C LEU A 79 -5.35 0.64 -12.52
N LEU A 80 -5.48 -0.53 -11.90
CA LEU A 80 -4.59 -0.96 -10.83
C LEU A 80 -3.13 -1.14 -11.29
N GLN A 81 -2.91 -1.53 -12.55
CA GLN A 81 -1.57 -1.69 -13.12
C GLN A 81 -0.86 -0.35 -13.38
N THR A 82 -1.60 0.76 -13.47
CA THR A 82 -1.00 2.10 -13.64
C THR A 82 -0.54 2.69 -12.30
N ILE A 83 -1.08 2.20 -11.18
CA ILE A 83 -0.83 2.73 -9.84
C ILE A 83 0.38 2.04 -9.23
N LYS A 84 1.44 2.82 -9.01
CA LYS A 84 2.71 2.35 -8.46
C LYS A 84 2.89 2.78 -7.00
N VAL A 85 3.60 1.97 -6.23
CA VAL A 85 3.96 2.37 -4.86
C VAL A 85 4.89 3.58 -4.90
N ASP A 86 4.69 4.53 -3.99
CA ASP A 86 5.64 5.62 -3.83
C ASP A 86 6.93 5.09 -3.20
N GLN A 87 7.99 5.02 -3.99
CA GLN A 87 9.28 4.51 -3.55
C GLN A 87 9.93 5.40 -2.47
N SER A 88 9.52 6.68 -2.34
CA SER A 88 10.01 7.57 -1.28
C SER A 88 9.52 7.18 0.11
N VAL A 89 8.40 6.45 0.20
CA VAL A 89 7.81 5.98 1.47
C VAL A 89 8.56 4.77 2.04
N LYS A 90 9.37 4.07 1.24
CA LYS A 90 10.12 2.87 1.67
C LYS A 90 11.36 3.17 2.52
N GLN A 91 11.74 4.43 2.70
CA GLN A 91 12.92 4.78 3.49
C GLN A 91 12.59 4.85 4.99
N VAL A 92 12.27 3.71 5.59
CA VAL A 92 12.27 3.58 7.05
C VAL A 92 13.74 3.43 7.50
N ILE A 93 14.42 4.54 7.76
CA ILE A 93 15.68 4.52 8.52
C ILE A 93 15.33 4.09 9.94
N GLN A 94 15.45 2.79 10.22
CA GLN A 94 15.39 2.30 11.58
C GLN A 94 16.71 2.61 12.28
N ASN A 95 16.79 3.77 12.93
CA ASN A 95 17.79 3.99 13.96
C ASN A 95 17.40 3.14 15.18
N HIS A 96 17.93 1.92 15.23
CA HIS A 96 17.88 1.07 16.41
C HIS A 96 18.68 1.75 17.52
N SER A 97 17.99 2.22 18.56
CA SER A 97 18.61 2.67 19.83
C SER A 97 18.49 1.61 20.92
N GLY A 98 18.48 0.33 20.55
CA GLY A 98 18.78 -0.74 21.49
C GLY A 98 20.29 -0.86 21.63
N SER A 99 20.75 -0.96 22.88
CA SER A 99 22.13 -1.32 23.21
C SER A 99 22.38 -2.77 22.81
N GLY A 100 22.56 -3.00 21.51
CA GLY A 100 23.06 -4.24 20.94
C GLY A 100 24.22 -3.86 20.02
N ASP A 101 25.41 -4.34 20.33
CA ASP A 101 26.64 -4.08 19.57
C ASP A 101 26.40 -4.27 18.06
N ASN A 102 26.60 -3.18 17.31
CA ASN A 102 26.67 -3.23 15.85
C ASN A 102 28.15 -3.16 15.44
N VAL A 103 28.72 -4.32 15.07
CA VAL A 103 30.04 -4.38 14.44
C VAL A 103 29.87 -4.16 12.94
N ALA A 104 30.17 -2.96 12.47
CA ALA A 104 30.34 -2.64 11.06
C ALA A 104 31.85 -2.47 10.76
N GLY A 105 32.42 -3.40 9.99
CA GLY A 105 33.77 -3.29 9.42
C GLY A 105 34.88 -3.97 10.23
N ASP A 106 35.82 -4.58 9.50
CA ASP A 106 36.90 -5.46 9.98
C ASP A 106 37.62 -4.96 11.24
N LYS A 107 37.64 -5.82 12.26
CA LYS A 107 38.26 -5.54 13.56
C LYS A 107 39.74 -5.95 13.54
N ASN A 108 40.65 -5.02 13.25
CA ASN A 108 42.07 -5.20 13.60
C ASN A 108 42.27 -4.84 15.08
N VAL A 109 42.32 -5.86 15.95
CA VAL A 109 42.56 -5.65 17.39
C VAL A 109 44.07 -5.69 17.67
N ASN A 110 44.63 -4.55 18.08
CA ASN A 110 45.95 -4.51 18.70
C ASN A 110 45.75 -4.26 20.20
N TYR A 111 46.03 -5.26 21.03
CA TYR A 111 45.90 -5.15 22.48
C TYR A 111 47.24 -4.64 23.07
N LYS A 112 47.22 -3.47 23.70
CA LYS A 112 48.22 -3.13 24.73
C LYS A 112 47.62 -3.46 26.08
N SER A 113 48.26 -4.40 26.78
CA SER A 113 47.96 -4.76 28.16
C SER A 113 48.72 -3.82 29.09
N ASP A 114 47.98 -3.12 29.96
CA ASP A 114 48.55 -2.52 31.17
C ASP A 114 47.94 -3.20 32.39
N LYS A 115 48.71 -4.12 32.99
CA LYS A 115 49.10 -4.13 34.40
C LYS A 115 50.02 -5.30 34.71
#